data_AF-A0A1S3FI62-F1
#
_entry.id   AF-A0A1S3FI62-F1
#
_cell.length_a   1.000
_cell.length_b   1.000
_cell.length_c   1.000
_cell.angle_alpha   90.00
_cell.angle_beta   90.00
_cell.angle_gamma   90.00
#
_symmetry.space_group_name_H-M   'P 1'
#
loop_
_entity.id
_entity.type
_entity.pdbx_description
1 polymer ?
#
loop_
_entity_poly.entity_id
_entity_poly.type
_entity_poly.pdbx_seq_one_letter_code
_entity_poly.pdbx_strand_id
1 'polypeptide(L)'
;MLYSSLHSSIPRPRGQRAQQAALVLLAACLVVLWGLGESPVHTLRCLVLYLATLQFELLLKRICCLAEEVCHIQSRYQGSYWKAIRACLGCPIRHGALLLLSCYFYPSLRNITGLSLGWVLVILVLSQALSILLGLQSLTPVEISAVSEKRNLNVAQGLAWSYYIGYLRLILPGLQARIQTYNQLHNNILQGAGSQRLYILIPLDCRVPDDLSVADPNIRFLHMLPQQSIDRAGVKGRIYSNSVYELLEKGQPAGTCVLEYATPLQTLFAMSQDGRAGFSREERLEQAKLFCRTLEDILTDVPEFQNNYRLVVYPEPAEGNSFSLSQEVLQHLRQEEREEITVRSFQTSVMPPYSVLSQEPKLLISDMEQPLPLRTDLI
;
A
#
# COMPACT_ATOMS: atom_id res chain seq x y z
N MET A 1 37.06 8.77 0.86
CA MET A 1 36.05 7.68 0.81
C MET A 1 35.83 7.20 2.23
N LEU A 2 34.66 7.42 2.83
CA LEU A 2 34.36 6.83 4.14
C LEU A 2 34.11 5.32 3.97
N TYR A 3 34.89 4.51 4.68
CA TYR A 3 34.65 3.06 4.79
C TYR A 3 33.34 2.84 5.57
N SER A 4 32.46 1.96 5.07
CA SER A 4 31.44 1.34 5.94
C SER A 4 32.17 0.45 6.93
N SER A 5 32.15 0.81 8.21
CA SER A 5 32.96 0.21 9.27
C SER A 5 32.33 -1.04 9.92
N LEU A 6 31.22 -1.56 9.37
CA LEU A 6 30.46 -2.66 9.98
C LEU A 6 30.95 -4.04 9.50
N HIS A 7 30.79 -4.36 8.21
CA HIS A 7 31.18 -5.65 7.63
C HIS A 7 31.33 -5.56 6.10
N SER A 8 32.22 -6.35 5.51
CA SER A 8 32.51 -6.32 4.06
C SER A 8 31.33 -6.71 3.18
N SER A 9 30.43 -7.55 3.67
CA SER A 9 29.21 -7.97 2.96
C SER A 9 28.08 -6.94 2.97
N ILE A 10 28.19 -5.85 3.74
CA ILE A 10 27.14 -4.83 3.81
C ILE A 10 27.30 -3.88 2.61
N PRO A 11 26.27 -3.74 1.75
CA PRO A 11 26.37 -2.91 0.57
C PRO A 11 26.57 -1.43 0.95
N ARG A 12 27.45 -0.75 0.21
CA ARG A 12 27.61 0.70 0.31
C ARG A 12 26.50 1.40 -0.49
N PRO A 13 26.14 2.65 -0.12
CA PRO A 13 25.20 3.42 -0.92
C PRO A 13 25.71 3.57 -2.37
N ARG A 14 24.77 3.49 -3.32
CA ARG A 14 25.08 3.60 -4.75
C ARG A 14 25.61 4.99 -5.08
N GLY A 15 26.69 5.05 -5.88
CA GLY A 15 27.30 6.29 -6.38
C GLY A 15 26.90 6.62 -7.83
N GLN A 16 27.54 7.64 -8.41
CA GLN A 16 27.23 8.15 -9.75
C GLN A 16 28.01 7.47 -10.90
N ARG A 17 28.60 6.29 -10.67
CA ARG A 17 29.50 5.64 -11.64
C ARG A 17 28.84 5.31 -12.98
N ALA A 18 27.55 4.97 -12.98
CA ALA A 18 26.82 4.70 -14.22
C ALA A 18 26.75 5.94 -15.14
N GLN A 19 26.55 7.13 -14.57
CA GLN A 19 26.54 8.38 -15.34
C GLN A 19 27.92 8.71 -15.92
N GLN A 20 28.98 8.46 -15.14
CA GLN A 20 30.36 8.65 -15.61
C GLN A 20 30.69 7.69 -16.76
N ALA A 21 30.32 6.42 -16.64
CA ALA A 21 30.52 5.43 -17.71
C ALA A 21 29.75 5.80 -18.98
N ALA A 22 28.49 6.25 -18.85
CA ALA A 22 27.69 6.72 -19.98
C ALA A 22 28.35 7.93 -20.69
N LEU A 23 28.94 8.87 -19.94
CA LEU A 23 29.66 10.01 -20.50
C LEU A 23 30.91 9.58 -21.28
N VAL A 24 31.67 8.63 -20.74
CA VAL A 24 32.86 8.08 -21.42
C VAL A 24 32.47 7.38 -22.72
N LEU A 25 31.41 6.57 -22.68
CA LEU A 25 30.89 5.89 -23.87
C LEU A 25 30.41 6.89 -24.93
N LEU A 26 29.70 7.94 -24.52
CA LEU A 26 29.26 9.02 -25.42
C LEU A 26 30.45 9.69 -26.11
N ALA A 27 31.49 10.04 -25.35
CA ALA A 27 32.71 10.65 -25.90
C ALA A 27 33.41 9.72 -26.90
N ALA A 28 33.53 8.43 -26.58
CA ALA A 28 34.12 7.44 -27.48
C ALA A 28 33.34 7.33 -28.80
N CYS A 29 32.00 7.27 -28.75
CA CYS A 29 31.16 7.23 -29.94
C CYS A 29 31.34 8.48 -30.83
N LEU A 30 31.45 9.66 -30.22
CA LEU A 30 31.69 10.91 -30.96
C LEU A 30 33.06 10.91 -31.67
N VAL A 31 34.10 10.37 -31.04
CA VAL A 31 35.44 10.22 -31.67
C VAL A 31 35.40 9.26 -32.85
N VAL A 32 34.67 8.14 -32.74
CA VAL A 32 34.50 7.19 -33.84
C VAL A 32 33.76 7.82 -35.02
N LEU A 33 32.65 8.54 -34.76
CA LEU A 33 31.90 9.24 -35.79
C LEU A 33 32.74 10.32 -36.48
N TRP A 34 33.59 11.03 -35.73
CA TRP A 34 34.55 11.97 -36.28
C TRP A 34 35.57 11.28 -37.20
N GLY A 35 36.11 10.13 -36.79
CA GLY A 35 37.07 9.35 -37.57
C GLY A 35 36.50 8.76 -38.87
N LEU A 36 35.19 8.48 -38.91
CA LEU A 36 34.49 7.98 -40.10
C LEU A 36 34.20 9.07 -41.14
N GLY A 37 34.43 10.34 -40.83
CA GLY A 37 34.23 11.46 -41.76
C GLY A 37 32.77 11.79 -42.05
N GLU A 38 31.84 11.36 -41.19
CA GLU A 38 30.41 11.64 -41.34
C GLU A 38 30.09 13.13 -41.17
N SER A 39 29.10 13.63 -41.91
CA SER A 39 28.68 15.03 -41.81
C SER A 39 28.03 15.31 -40.45
N PRO A 40 28.56 16.24 -39.63
CA PRO A 40 28.03 16.50 -38.29
C PRO A 40 26.58 16.99 -38.32
N VAL A 41 26.18 17.65 -39.42
CA VAL A 41 24.81 18.13 -39.64
C VAL A 41 23.86 16.95 -39.89
N HIS A 42 24.29 15.94 -40.64
CA HIS A 42 23.48 14.74 -40.89
C HIS A 42 23.33 13.92 -39.62
N THR A 43 24.42 13.68 -38.88
CA THR A 43 24.42 12.97 -37.59
C THR A 43 23.50 13.66 -36.57
N LEU A 44 23.59 14.99 -36.45
CA LEU A 44 22.74 15.75 -35.54
C LEU A 44 21.25 15.63 -35.90
N ARG A 45 20.90 15.72 -37.19
CA ARG A 45 19.51 15.56 -37.65
C ARG A 45 18.96 14.18 -37.30
N CYS A 46 19.71 13.11 -37.60
CA CYS A 46 19.32 11.74 -37.29
C CYS A 46 19.16 11.53 -35.78
N LEU A 47 20.08 12.06 -34.97
CA LEU A 47 20.00 11.98 -33.52
C LEU A 47 18.76 12.69 -32.96
N VAL A 48 18.46 13.90 -33.44
CA VAL A 48 17.27 14.66 -32.98
C VAL A 48 15.98 13.92 -33.34
N LEU A 49 15.90 13.34 -34.53
CA LEU A 49 14.74 12.56 -34.96
C LEU A 49 14.56 11.29 -34.12
N TYR A 50 15.65 10.55 -33.86
CA TYR A 50 15.62 9.35 -33.01
C TYR A 50 15.24 9.68 -31.55
N LEU A 51 15.79 10.76 -30.99
CA LEU A 51 15.40 11.23 -29.66
C LEU A 51 13.92 11.62 -29.63
N ALA A 52 13.40 12.24 -30.70
CA ALA A 52 11.99 12.59 -30.79
C ALA A 52 11.08 11.36 -30.83
N THR A 53 11.43 10.31 -31.57
CA THR A 53 10.64 9.06 -31.60
C THR A 53 10.62 8.40 -30.21
N LEU A 54 11.77 8.34 -29.52
CA LEU A 54 11.83 7.83 -28.14
C LEU A 54 10.97 8.65 -27.16
N GLN A 55 10.98 9.98 -27.28
CA GLN A 55 10.13 10.83 -26.43
C GLN A 55 8.65 10.66 -26.74
N PHE A 56 8.29 10.45 -28.01
CA PHE A 56 6.92 10.18 -28.41
C PHE A 56 6.43 8.84 -27.84
N GLU A 57 7.24 7.79 -27.92
CA GLU A 57 6.94 6.49 -27.29
C GLU A 57 6.75 6.62 -25.77
N LEU A 58 7.62 7.38 -25.10
CA LEU A 58 7.51 7.66 -23.67
C LEU A 58 6.24 8.45 -23.31
N LEU A 59 5.85 9.42 -24.14
CA LEU A 59 4.58 10.14 -23.98
C LEU A 59 3.40 9.19 -24.13
N LEU A 60 3.40 8.34 -25.16
CA LEU A 60 2.34 7.38 -25.39
C LEU A 60 2.21 6.40 -24.22
N LYS A 61 3.33 5.90 -23.68
CA LYS A 61 3.35 5.11 -22.44
C LYS A 61 2.65 5.85 -21.29
N ARG A 62 3.00 7.12 -21.08
CA ARG A 62 2.43 7.93 -19.98
C ARG A 62 0.94 8.20 -20.16
N ILE A 63 0.47 8.34 -21.40
CA ILE A 63 -0.96 8.43 -21.71
C ILE A 63 -1.66 7.12 -21.36
N CYS A 64 -1.07 5.96 -21.70
CA CYS A 64 -1.61 4.66 -21.30
C CYS A 64 -1.66 4.52 -19.77
N CYS A 65 -0.61 4.93 -19.05
CA CYS A 65 -0.62 4.94 -17.58
C CYS A 65 -1.65 5.91 -17.00
N LEU A 66 -1.84 7.07 -17.64
CA LEU A 66 -2.86 8.04 -17.22
C LEU A 66 -4.27 7.45 -17.35
N ALA A 67 -4.53 6.59 -18.34
CA ALA A 67 -5.83 5.94 -18.50
C ALA A 67 -6.20 5.10 -17.27
N GLU A 68 -5.23 4.41 -16.65
CA GLU A 68 -5.45 3.67 -15.40
C GLU A 68 -5.55 4.61 -14.19
N GLU A 69 -4.70 5.63 -14.11
CA GLU A 69 -4.72 6.59 -13.00
C GLU A 69 -6.00 7.47 -12.96
N VAL A 70 -6.71 7.61 -14.10
CA VAL A 70 -8.03 8.27 -14.15
C VAL A 70 -9.05 7.56 -13.26
N CYS A 71 -8.97 6.23 -13.11
CA CYS A 71 -9.83 5.46 -12.20
C CYS A 71 -9.54 5.74 -10.72
N HIS A 72 -8.42 6.38 -10.41
CA HIS A 72 -7.94 6.62 -9.05
C HIS A 72 -7.88 8.12 -8.69
N ILE A 73 -8.53 8.98 -9.46
CA ILE A 73 -8.53 10.45 -9.23
C ILE A 73 -9.03 10.82 -7.84
N GLN A 74 -10.13 10.21 -7.42
CA GLN A 74 -10.73 10.53 -6.12
C GLN A 74 -9.84 10.05 -4.95
N SER A 75 -9.32 8.83 -5.02
CA SER A 75 -8.59 8.19 -3.92
C SER A 75 -7.11 8.61 -3.82
N ARG A 76 -6.44 8.83 -4.95
CA ARG A 76 -5.00 9.18 -5.02
C ARG A 76 -4.74 10.67 -5.18
N TYR A 77 -5.56 11.37 -5.97
CA TYR A 77 -5.32 12.78 -6.35
C TYR A 77 -6.32 13.77 -5.76
N GLN A 78 -7.14 13.34 -4.78
CA GLN A 78 -8.11 14.20 -4.07
C GLN A 78 -9.09 14.89 -5.04
N GLY A 79 -9.52 14.19 -6.08
CA GLY A 79 -10.46 14.74 -7.08
C GLY A 79 -9.81 15.63 -8.15
N SER A 80 -8.51 15.88 -8.10
CA SER A 80 -7.84 16.81 -9.02
C SER A 80 -7.23 16.12 -10.24
N TYR A 81 -7.86 16.32 -11.41
CA TYR A 81 -7.35 15.86 -12.71
C TYR A 81 -5.97 16.43 -13.04
N TRP A 82 -5.72 17.70 -12.71
CA TRP A 82 -4.43 18.33 -13.01
C TRP A 82 -3.28 17.71 -12.22
N LYS A 83 -3.52 17.31 -10.96
CA LYS A 83 -2.52 16.59 -10.17
C LYS A 83 -2.19 15.23 -10.80
N ALA A 84 -3.20 14.48 -11.26
CA ALA A 84 -3.00 13.21 -11.96
C ALA A 84 -2.21 13.36 -13.26
N ILE A 85 -2.60 14.31 -14.12
CA ILE A 85 -1.89 14.62 -15.37
C ILE A 85 -0.43 15.00 -15.08
N ARG A 86 -0.20 15.87 -14.09
CA ARG A 86 1.16 16.30 -13.72
C ARG A 86 2.00 15.15 -13.15
N ALA A 87 1.40 14.24 -12.39
CA ALA A 87 2.07 13.06 -11.86
C ALA A 87 2.48 12.09 -12.98
N CYS A 88 1.61 11.82 -13.95
CA CYS A 88 1.88 10.91 -15.06
C CYS A 88 2.81 11.52 -16.14
N LEU A 89 2.57 12.77 -16.54
CA LEU A 89 3.32 13.42 -17.63
C LEU A 89 4.60 14.12 -17.15
N GLY A 90 4.75 14.38 -15.85
CA GLY A 90 5.87 15.11 -15.29
C GLY A 90 5.90 16.58 -15.74
N CYS A 91 7.03 17.02 -16.30
CA CYS A 91 7.17 18.37 -16.87
C CYS A 91 6.81 18.36 -18.38
N PRO A 92 5.61 18.82 -18.78
CA PRO A 92 5.15 18.74 -20.18
C PRO A 92 5.99 19.63 -21.12
N ILE A 93 6.61 20.68 -20.60
CA ILE A 93 7.39 21.67 -21.35
C ILE A 93 8.56 21.01 -22.11
N ARG A 94 9.28 20.08 -21.47
CA ARG A 94 10.42 19.38 -22.10
C ARG A 94 9.99 18.52 -23.29
N HIS A 95 8.85 17.85 -23.14
CA HIS A 95 8.30 16.98 -24.17
C HIS A 95 7.75 17.81 -25.34
N GLY A 96 7.03 18.90 -25.04
CA GLY A 96 6.54 19.83 -26.05
C GLY A 96 7.66 20.47 -26.86
N ALA A 97 8.75 20.90 -26.23
CA ALA A 97 9.91 21.47 -26.91
C ALA A 97 10.59 20.47 -27.87
N LEU A 98 10.75 19.21 -27.44
CA LEU A 98 11.32 18.15 -28.27
C LEU A 98 10.41 17.76 -29.44
N LEU A 99 9.10 17.77 -29.22
CA LEU A 99 8.11 17.48 -30.25
C LEU A 99 8.08 18.58 -31.32
N LEU A 100 8.15 19.86 -30.92
CA LEU A 100 8.30 20.99 -31.84
C LEU A 100 9.60 20.91 -32.66
N LEU A 101 10.71 20.57 -32.01
CA LEU A 101 12.00 20.36 -32.68
C LEU A 101 11.92 19.22 -33.71
N SER A 102 11.19 18.15 -33.39
CA SER A 102 10.96 17.02 -34.30
C SER A 102 10.17 17.40 -35.55
N CYS A 103 9.13 18.24 -35.39
CA CYS A 103 8.33 18.74 -36.52
C CYS A 103 9.18 19.58 -37.47
N TYR A 104 10.14 20.35 -36.94
CA TYR A 104 11.08 21.12 -37.74
C TYR A 104 12.01 20.24 -38.59
N PHE A 105 12.52 19.13 -38.03
CA PHE A 105 13.43 18.22 -38.73
C PHE A 105 12.72 17.14 -39.57
N TYR A 106 11.41 16.95 -39.40
CA TYR A 106 10.62 15.92 -40.09
C TYR A 106 10.69 15.96 -41.63
N PRO A 107 10.65 17.12 -42.32
CA PRO A 107 10.77 17.16 -43.78
C PRO A 107 12.07 16.53 -44.29
N SER A 108 13.15 16.63 -43.51
CA SER A 108 14.44 16.01 -43.83
C SER A 108 14.38 14.49 -43.72
N LEU A 109 13.60 13.94 -42.77
CA LEU A 109 13.41 12.49 -42.61
C LEU A 109 12.57 11.91 -43.75
N ARG A 110 11.47 12.60 -44.10
CA ARG A 110 10.58 12.20 -45.21
C ARG A 110 11.35 12.04 -46.52
N ASN A 111 12.35 12.88 -46.74
CA ASN A 111 13.20 12.83 -47.93
C ASN A 111 14.15 11.63 -47.97
N ILE A 112 14.48 11.05 -46.80
CA ILE A 112 15.39 9.90 -46.67
C ILE A 112 14.63 8.57 -46.72
N THR A 113 13.51 8.47 -45.99
CA THR A 113 12.80 7.20 -45.79
C THR A 113 11.63 6.99 -46.74
N GLY A 114 11.14 8.05 -47.41
CA GLY A 114 9.96 7.99 -48.28
C GLY A 114 8.63 7.70 -47.57
N LEU A 115 8.65 7.42 -46.26
CA LEU A 115 7.48 7.10 -45.45
C LEU A 115 6.66 8.35 -45.14
N SER A 116 5.33 8.22 -45.21
CA SER A 116 4.42 9.28 -44.79
C SER A 116 4.39 9.39 -43.27
N LEU A 117 4.05 10.58 -42.76
CA LEU A 117 4.02 10.86 -41.32
C LEU A 117 3.02 9.93 -40.62
N GLY A 118 1.88 9.68 -41.27
CA GLY A 118 0.85 8.78 -40.76
C GLY A 118 1.35 7.35 -40.57
N TRP A 119 2.09 6.80 -41.54
CA TRP A 119 2.65 5.44 -41.42
C TRP A 119 3.66 5.34 -40.28
N VAL A 120 4.55 6.34 -40.14
CA VAL A 120 5.52 6.37 -39.03
C VAL A 120 4.80 6.40 -37.68
N LEU A 121 3.77 7.25 -37.52
CA LEU A 121 2.98 7.32 -36.29
C LEU A 121 2.27 5.99 -35.99
N VAL A 122 1.67 5.33 -36.98
CA VAL A 122 1.00 4.04 -36.79
C VAL A 122 1.98 2.98 -36.32
N ILE A 123 3.17 2.89 -36.93
CA ILE A 123 4.21 1.95 -36.53
C ILE A 123 4.69 2.23 -35.10
N LEU A 124 4.91 3.50 -34.75
CA LEU A 124 5.32 3.88 -33.39
C LEU A 124 4.25 3.49 -32.36
N VAL A 125 2.97 3.78 -32.63
CA VAL A 125 1.86 3.39 -31.76
C VAL A 125 1.78 1.88 -31.60
N LEU A 126 1.88 1.13 -32.69
CA LEU A 126 1.85 -0.34 -32.68
C LEU A 126 3.03 -0.91 -31.87
N SER A 127 4.23 -0.36 -32.07
CA SER A 127 5.45 -0.81 -31.38
C SER A 127 5.37 -0.56 -29.87
N GLN A 128 4.82 0.59 -29.45
CA GLN A 128 4.65 0.92 -28.04
C GLN A 128 3.55 0.06 -27.41
N ALA A 129 2.43 -0.16 -28.11
CA ALA A 129 1.36 -1.03 -27.64
C ALA A 129 1.89 -2.47 -27.42
N LEU A 130 2.65 -2.99 -28.37
CA LEU A 130 3.30 -4.30 -28.26
C LEU A 130 4.30 -4.34 -27.11
N SER A 131 5.10 -3.29 -26.93
CA SER A 131 6.08 -3.18 -25.83
C SER A 131 5.43 -3.19 -24.45
N ILE A 132 4.26 -2.55 -24.30
CA ILE A 132 3.48 -2.58 -23.06
C ILE A 132 2.90 -3.97 -22.84
N LEU A 133 2.26 -4.56 -23.87
CA LEU A 133 1.59 -5.86 -23.76
C LEU A 133 2.57 -7.00 -23.45
N LEU A 134 3.78 -6.94 -24.03
CA LEU A 134 4.85 -7.91 -23.77
C LEU A 134 5.67 -7.60 -22.50
N GLY A 135 5.40 -6.49 -21.80
CA GLY A 135 6.13 -6.12 -20.58
C GLY A 135 7.61 -5.76 -20.78
N LEU A 136 8.01 -5.38 -22.00
CA LEU A 136 9.41 -5.10 -22.37
C LEU A 136 10.02 -3.88 -21.66
N GLN A 137 9.17 -3.04 -21.05
CA GLN A 137 9.59 -1.81 -20.38
C GLN A 137 9.46 -1.89 -18.84
N SER A 138 9.51 -3.12 -18.30
CA SER A 138 9.60 -3.35 -16.87
C SER A 138 10.97 -2.92 -16.35
N LEU A 139 11.01 -2.37 -15.13
CA LEU A 139 12.27 -1.98 -14.50
C LEU A 139 13.04 -3.24 -14.11
N THR A 140 14.36 -3.19 -14.26
CA THR A 140 15.23 -4.26 -13.79
C THR A 140 15.27 -4.30 -12.25
N PRO A 141 15.56 -5.46 -11.63
CA PRO A 141 15.66 -5.57 -10.16
C PRO A 141 16.66 -4.57 -9.54
N VAL A 142 17.72 -4.22 -10.26
CA VAL A 142 18.73 -3.24 -9.82
C VAL A 142 18.14 -1.82 -9.79
N GLU A 143 17.30 -1.46 -10.76
CA GLU A 143 16.62 -0.16 -10.79
C GLU A 143 15.54 -0.09 -9.71
N ILE A 144 14.75 -1.16 -9.52
CA ILE A 144 13.73 -1.24 -8.47
C ILE A 144 14.38 -1.06 -7.09
N SER A 145 15.46 -1.79 -6.81
CA SER A 145 16.19 -1.66 -5.54
C SER A 145 16.82 -0.28 -5.38
N ALA A 146 17.32 0.35 -6.46
CA ALA A 146 17.85 1.71 -6.40
C ALA A 146 16.77 2.75 -6.07
N VAL A 147 15.57 2.61 -6.63
CA VAL A 147 14.43 3.47 -6.32
C VAL A 147 13.96 3.24 -4.88
N SER A 148 13.86 1.98 -4.46
CA SER A 148 13.42 1.60 -3.12
C SER A 148 14.38 2.08 -2.03
N GLU A 149 15.70 1.87 -2.18
CA GLU A 149 16.73 2.36 -1.26
C GLU A 149 16.76 3.89 -1.20
N LYS A 150 16.64 4.56 -2.36
CA LYS A 150 16.71 6.03 -2.41
C LYS A 150 15.51 6.71 -1.75
N ARG A 151 14.33 6.09 -1.80
CA ARG A 151 13.06 6.66 -1.32
C ARG A 151 12.51 5.98 -0.06
N ASN A 152 13.26 5.07 0.55
CA ASN A 152 12.82 4.31 1.73
C ASN A 152 11.43 3.63 1.54
N LEU A 153 11.16 3.08 0.36
CA LEU A 153 9.79 2.65 -0.02
C LEU A 153 9.28 1.40 0.72
N ASN A 154 10.13 0.70 1.47
CA ASN A 154 9.79 -0.57 2.10
C ASN A 154 9.36 -0.43 3.57
N VAL A 155 9.31 0.80 4.11
CA VAL A 155 9.05 1.04 5.54
C VAL A 155 7.65 0.56 5.93
N ALA A 156 6.62 0.94 5.18
CA ALA A 156 5.24 0.55 5.48
C ALA A 156 5.03 -0.96 5.53
N GLN A 157 5.61 -1.71 4.58
CA GLN A 157 5.51 -3.17 4.55
C GLN A 157 6.19 -3.81 5.76
N GLY A 158 7.40 -3.37 6.08
CA GLY A 158 8.12 -3.85 7.27
C GLY A 158 7.35 -3.56 8.56
N LEU A 159 6.77 -2.37 8.67
CA LEU A 159 5.94 -1.98 9.82
C LEU A 159 4.65 -2.78 9.93
N ALA A 160 3.96 -3.06 8.82
CA ALA A 160 2.76 -3.88 8.80
C ALA A 160 3.04 -5.32 9.26
N TRP A 161 4.06 -5.97 8.70
CA TRP A 161 4.47 -7.31 9.12
C TRP A 161 4.97 -7.34 10.56
N SER A 162 5.73 -6.32 10.99
CA SER A 162 6.19 -6.18 12.36
C SER A 162 5.01 -6.05 13.34
N TYR A 163 4.00 -5.26 13.01
CA TYR A 163 2.79 -5.11 13.83
C TYR A 163 1.97 -6.40 13.88
N TYR A 164 1.78 -7.05 12.74
CA TYR A 164 1.06 -8.31 12.67
C TYR A 164 1.76 -9.43 13.46
N ILE A 165 3.01 -9.76 13.12
CA ILE A 165 3.76 -10.86 13.76
C ILE A 165 4.17 -10.51 15.20
N GLY A 166 4.54 -9.26 15.43
CA GLY A 166 5.04 -8.78 16.71
C GLY A 166 3.95 -8.59 17.76
N TYR A 167 2.70 -8.38 17.34
CA TYR A 167 1.62 -8.00 18.24
C TYR A 167 0.28 -8.66 17.90
N LEU A 168 -0.33 -8.39 16.73
CA LEU A 168 -1.70 -8.86 16.44
C LEU A 168 -1.86 -10.37 16.51
N ARG A 169 -0.92 -11.12 15.93
CA ARG A 169 -0.89 -12.60 15.96
C ARG A 169 -0.83 -13.17 17.39
N LEU A 170 -0.39 -12.38 18.36
CA LEU A 170 -0.32 -12.79 19.76
C LEU A 170 -1.59 -12.45 20.53
N ILE A 171 -2.14 -11.25 20.28
CA ILE A 171 -3.22 -10.68 21.10
C ILE A 171 -4.61 -11.14 20.64
N LEU A 172 -4.80 -11.38 19.33
CA LEU A 172 -6.10 -11.69 18.74
C LEU A 172 -6.64 -13.09 19.11
N PRO A 173 -5.85 -14.19 19.10
CA PRO A 173 -6.38 -15.52 19.42
C PRO A 173 -7.04 -15.63 20.80
N GLY A 174 -6.54 -14.88 21.80
CA GLY A 174 -7.05 -14.88 23.17
C GLY A 174 -8.05 -13.77 23.48
N LEU A 175 -8.38 -12.91 22.52
CA LEU A 175 -9.16 -11.70 22.77
C LEU A 175 -10.57 -12.01 23.29
N GLN A 176 -11.29 -12.94 22.64
CA GLN A 176 -12.67 -13.29 23.03
C GLN A 176 -12.74 -13.82 24.46
N ALA A 177 -11.81 -14.70 24.84
CA ALA A 177 -11.74 -15.22 26.21
C ALA A 177 -11.51 -14.09 27.24
N ARG A 178 -10.62 -13.13 26.92
CA ARG A 178 -10.34 -11.97 27.78
C ARG A 178 -11.56 -11.05 27.91
N ILE A 179 -12.32 -10.86 26.83
CA ILE A 179 -13.57 -10.09 26.84
C ILE A 179 -14.63 -10.80 27.68
N GLN A 180 -14.76 -12.13 27.57
CA GLN A 180 -15.68 -12.91 28.40
C GLN A 180 -15.33 -12.80 29.89
N THR A 181 -14.06 -12.95 30.26
CA THR A 181 -13.61 -12.75 31.64
C THR A 181 -13.88 -11.32 32.13
N TYR A 182 -13.61 -10.31 31.30
CA TYR A 182 -13.94 -8.92 31.61
C TYR A 182 -15.43 -8.73 31.87
N ASN A 183 -16.29 -9.29 31.02
CA ASN A 183 -17.74 -9.19 31.14
C ASN A 183 -18.27 -9.84 32.43
N GLN A 184 -17.68 -10.96 32.87
CA GLN A 184 -18.01 -11.58 34.16
C GLN A 184 -17.71 -10.67 35.36
N LEU A 185 -16.64 -9.87 35.27
CA LEU A 185 -16.20 -8.96 36.34
C LEU A 185 -16.92 -7.60 36.31
N HIS A 186 -17.37 -7.18 35.13
CA HIS A 186 -17.88 -5.84 34.88
C HIS A 186 -19.31 -5.85 34.34
N ASN A 187 -20.18 -6.72 34.86
CA ASN A 187 -21.62 -6.74 34.57
C ASN A 187 -21.96 -6.73 33.07
N ASN A 188 -21.19 -7.47 32.28
CA ASN A 188 -21.39 -7.63 30.84
C ASN A 188 -21.40 -6.28 30.08
N ILE A 189 -20.48 -5.37 30.37
CA ILE A 189 -20.37 -4.07 29.67
C ILE A 189 -20.14 -4.23 28.14
N LEU A 190 -19.39 -5.25 27.69
CA LEU A 190 -19.11 -5.53 26.27
C LEU A 190 -20.06 -6.61 25.70
N GLN A 191 -21.37 -6.35 25.71
CA GLN A 191 -22.39 -7.33 25.28
C GLN A 191 -22.63 -7.42 23.77
N GLY A 192 -22.49 -6.31 23.06
CA GLY A 192 -22.82 -6.25 21.63
C GLY A 192 -21.82 -7.00 20.76
N ALA A 193 -22.31 -7.56 19.66
CA ALA A 193 -21.50 -8.12 18.58
C ALA A 193 -20.38 -7.17 18.14
N GLY A 194 -20.74 -5.89 17.98
CA GLY A 194 -19.78 -4.85 17.66
C GLY A 194 -18.78 -4.59 18.80
N SER A 195 -19.18 -4.77 20.05
CA SER A 195 -18.33 -4.47 21.23
C SER A 195 -17.28 -5.55 21.51
N GLN A 196 -17.42 -6.74 20.95
CA GLN A 196 -16.53 -7.89 21.18
C GLN A 196 -15.33 -7.95 20.23
N ARG A 197 -14.92 -6.80 19.68
CA ARG A 197 -13.80 -6.70 18.72
C ARG A 197 -12.77 -5.69 19.19
N LEU A 198 -11.54 -5.85 18.71
CA LEU A 198 -10.47 -4.87 18.85
C LEU A 198 -10.58 -3.82 17.74
N TYR A 199 -10.90 -2.58 18.09
CA TYR A 199 -10.92 -1.46 17.17
C TYR A 199 -9.54 -0.82 17.10
N ILE A 200 -8.94 -0.83 15.92
CA ILE A 200 -7.60 -0.30 15.66
C ILE A 200 -7.75 1.00 14.88
N LEU A 201 -7.44 2.11 15.54
CA LEU A 201 -7.48 3.45 14.98
C LEU A 201 -6.25 3.70 14.10
N ILE A 202 -6.50 4.16 12.88
CA ILE A 202 -5.47 4.47 11.89
C ILE A 202 -5.68 5.90 11.36
N PRO A 203 -5.17 6.92 12.08
CA PRO A 203 -5.13 8.29 11.57
C PRO A 203 -4.13 8.41 10.41
N LEU A 204 -4.58 8.82 9.23
CA LEU A 204 -3.71 8.95 8.04
C LEU A 204 -2.70 10.11 8.14
N ASP A 205 -2.89 11.04 9.08
CA ASP A 205 -1.89 12.07 9.39
C ASP A 205 -0.75 11.55 10.30
N CYS A 206 -0.87 10.31 10.77
CA CYS A 206 0.03 9.61 11.68
C CYS A 206 0.15 10.24 13.08
N ARG A 207 -0.74 11.17 13.45
CA ARG A 207 -0.73 11.73 14.80
C ARG A 207 -1.41 10.76 15.76
N VAL A 208 -0.63 10.20 16.65
CA VAL A 208 -1.08 9.23 17.66
C VAL A 208 -0.86 9.86 19.03
N PRO A 209 -1.89 10.48 19.64
CA PRO A 209 -1.80 10.97 21.01
C PRO A 209 -1.74 9.79 21.99
N ASP A 210 -1.05 9.98 23.11
CA ASP A 210 -0.89 8.94 24.14
C ASP A 210 -2.20 8.70 24.91
N ASP A 211 -3.07 9.70 24.98
CA ASP A 211 -4.38 9.64 25.64
C ASP A 211 -5.51 9.90 24.64
N LEU A 212 -6.40 8.91 24.50
CA LEU A 212 -7.58 8.99 23.64
C LEU A 212 -8.60 10.04 24.10
N SER A 213 -8.66 10.35 25.39
CA SER A 213 -9.52 11.42 25.92
C SER A 213 -9.05 12.81 25.51
N VAL A 214 -7.75 12.98 25.20
CA VAL A 214 -7.21 14.21 24.60
C VAL A 214 -7.59 14.32 23.12
N ALA A 215 -7.68 13.19 22.41
CA ALA A 215 -8.09 13.15 21.01
C ALA A 215 -9.56 13.53 20.83
N ASP A 216 -10.44 12.99 21.68
CA ASP A 216 -11.87 13.34 21.73
C ASP A 216 -12.39 13.15 23.17
N PRO A 217 -12.89 14.21 23.84
CA PRO A 217 -13.35 14.12 25.24
C PRO A 217 -14.59 13.23 25.42
N ASN A 218 -15.25 12.83 24.33
CA ASN A 218 -16.34 11.86 24.36
C ASN A 218 -15.84 10.41 24.43
N ILE A 219 -14.53 10.18 24.36
CA ILE A 219 -13.90 8.87 24.56
C ILE A 219 -13.35 8.84 25.98
N ARG A 220 -13.94 8.00 26.83
CA ARG A 220 -13.56 7.91 28.25
C ARG A 220 -12.98 6.55 28.56
N PHE A 221 -11.78 6.54 29.13
CA PHE A 221 -11.18 5.31 29.64
C PHE A 221 -12.08 4.72 30.73
N LEU A 222 -12.38 3.43 30.60
CA LEU A 222 -13.05 2.68 31.64
C LEU A 222 -12.02 1.85 32.40
N HIS A 223 -11.54 0.78 31.80
CA HIS A 223 -10.82 -0.29 32.47
C HIS A 223 -9.85 -0.96 31.49
N MET A 224 -8.90 -1.74 32.01
CA MET A 224 -8.06 -2.61 31.19
C MET A 224 -8.71 -3.98 31.04
N LEU A 225 -8.58 -4.60 29.86
CA LEU A 225 -8.85 -6.03 29.72
C LEU A 225 -7.84 -6.85 30.55
N PRO A 226 -8.23 -8.06 31.01
CA PRO A 226 -7.31 -9.01 31.62
C PRO A 226 -6.02 -9.15 30.81
N GLN A 227 -4.88 -9.19 31.49
CA GLN A 227 -3.58 -9.17 30.84
C GLN A 227 -3.24 -10.52 30.20
N GLN A 228 -2.48 -10.48 29.12
CA GLN A 228 -1.86 -11.66 28.52
C GLN A 228 -0.35 -11.59 28.74
N SER A 229 0.22 -12.63 29.36
CA SER A 229 1.66 -12.72 29.64
C SER A 229 2.28 -13.81 28.78
N ILE A 230 3.34 -13.47 28.03
CA ILE A 230 4.05 -14.41 27.15
C ILE A 230 5.56 -14.15 27.25
N ASP A 231 6.36 -15.21 27.31
CA ASP A 231 7.82 -15.11 27.17
C ASP A 231 8.20 -14.83 25.71
N ARG A 232 8.92 -13.72 25.43
CA ARG A 232 9.37 -13.40 24.07
C ARG A 232 10.72 -12.72 24.02
N ALA A 233 11.54 -13.12 23.05
CA ALA A 233 12.83 -12.50 22.76
C ALA A 233 13.74 -12.36 24.01
N GLY A 234 13.74 -13.38 24.87
CA GLY A 234 14.50 -13.39 26.12
C GLY A 234 13.85 -12.64 27.29
N VAL A 235 12.73 -11.95 27.07
CA VAL A 235 11.95 -11.29 28.12
C VAL A 235 10.92 -12.26 28.68
N LYS A 236 11.06 -12.57 29.98
CA LYS A 236 10.12 -13.43 30.71
C LYS A 236 8.88 -12.64 31.13
N GLY A 237 7.71 -13.24 30.98
CA GLY A 237 6.44 -12.69 31.43
C GLY A 237 6.05 -11.36 30.77
N ARG A 238 6.38 -11.15 29.49
CA ARG A 238 6.05 -9.89 28.79
C ARG A 238 4.54 -9.71 28.75
N ILE A 239 4.08 -8.56 29.28
CA ILE A 239 2.66 -8.25 29.43
C ILE A 239 2.14 -7.52 28.20
N TYR A 240 1.02 -8.00 27.68
CA TYR A 240 0.18 -7.34 26.68
C TYR A 240 -1.19 -7.03 27.30
N SER A 241 -1.71 -5.83 27.04
CA SER A 241 -2.98 -5.38 27.57
C SER A 241 -3.67 -4.47 26.56
N ASN A 242 -4.99 -4.39 26.64
CA ASN A 242 -5.82 -3.51 25.82
C ASN A 242 -6.75 -2.74 26.75
N SER A 243 -7.15 -1.55 26.32
CA SER A 243 -7.99 -0.65 27.10
C SER A 243 -9.43 -0.67 26.58
N VAL A 244 -10.38 -0.64 27.51
CA VAL A 244 -11.82 -0.53 27.26
C VAL A 244 -12.23 0.93 27.45
N TYR A 245 -12.99 1.46 26.49
CA TYR A 245 -13.45 2.84 26.47
C TYR A 245 -14.97 2.93 26.32
N GLU A 246 -15.56 3.85 27.06
CA GLU A 246 -16.93 4.32 26.88
C GLU A 246 -16.94 5.46 25.85
N LEU A 247 -17.90 5.41 24.93
CA LEU A 247 -18.13 6.42 23.91
C LEU A 247 -19.41 7.18 24.21
N LEU A 248 -19.34 8.50 24.23
CA LEU A 248 -20.47 9.37 24.50
C LEU A 248 -21.09 9.96 23.23
N GLU A 249 -22.41 10.05 23.22
CA GLU A 249 -23.18 10.81 22.24
C GLU A 249 -24.08 11.78 23.01
N LYS A 250 -23.91 13.09 22.77
CA LYS A 250 -24.64 14.15 23.48
C LYS A 250 -24.52 14.05 25.02
N GLY A 251 -23.35 13.63 25.51
CA GLY A 251 -23.04 13.50 26.94
C GLY A 251 -23.60 12.24 27.61
N GLN A 252 -24.24 11.34 26.86
CA GLN A 252 -24.76 10.06 27.36
C GLN A 252 -23.95 8.89 26.79
N PRO A 253 -23.73 7.80 27.56
CA PRO A 253 -23.10 6.58 27.06
C PRO A 253 -23.87 6.01 25.86
N ALA A 254 -23.17 5.82 24.74
CA ALA A 254 -23.73 5.34 23.48
C ALA A 254 -23.11 4.02 23.01
N GLY A 255 -21.94 3.65 23.51
CA GLY A 255 -21.28 2.39 23.20
C GLY A 255 -20.05 2.15 24.07
N THR A 256 -19.60 0.91 24.15
CA THR A 256 -18.35 0.54 24.82
C THR A 256 -17.56 -0.39 23.91
N CYS A 257 -16.24 -0.20 23.82
CA CYS A 257 -15.40 -1.01 22.94
C CYS A 257 -13.96 -1.13 23.45
N VAL A 258 -13.25 -2.12 22.91
CA VAL A 258 -11.79 -2.23 23.08
C VAL A 258 -11.14 -1.41 21.96
N LEU A 259 -10.38 -0.38 22.31
CA LEU A 259 -9.90 0.62 21.37
C LEU A 259 -8.41 0.90 21.56
N GLU A 260 -7.67 0.99 20.46
CA GLU A 260 -6.24 1.35 20.48
C GLU A 260 -5.80 1.99 19.16
N TYR A 261 -4.67 2.69 19.18
CA TYR A 261 -4.02 3.17 17.96
C TYR A 261 -3.07 2.14 17.37
N ALA A 262 -2.96 2.12 16.04
CA ALA A 262 -1.88 1.41 15.36
C ALA A 262 -0.52 2.07 15.68
N THR A 263 0.22 1.48 16.62
CA THR A 263 1.52 1.99 17.11
C THR A 263 2.52 2.34 16.00
N PRO A 264 2.65 1.60 14.89
CA PRO A 264 3.63 1.92 13.84
C PRO A 264 3.45 3.30 13.18
N LEU A 265 2.26 3.90 13.27
CA LEU A 265 2.02 5.24 12.74
C LEU A 265 2.81 6.30 13.51
N GLN A 266 3.00 6.13 14.82
CA GLN A 266 3.84 7.01 15.63
C GLN A 266 5.30 6.97 15.14
N THR A 267 5.79 5.80 14.71
CA THR A 267 7.11 5.66 14.09
C THR A 267 7.20 6.44 12.78
N LEU A 268 6.20 6.33 11.89
CA LEU A 268 6.15 7.11 10.65
C LEU A 268 6.11 8.63 10.92
N PHE A 269 5.37 9.05 11.95
CA PHE A 269 5.34 10.44 12.36
C PHE A 269 6.72 10.90 12.84
N ALA A 270 7.36 10.17 13.76
CA ALA A 270 8.69 10.51 14.26
C ALA A 270 9.75 10.55 13.15
N MET A 271 9.72 9.61 12.20
CA MET A 271 10.59 9.62 11.02
C MET A 271 10.42 10.90 10.20
N SER A 272 9.19 11.43 10.08
CA SER A 272 8.94 12.67 9.34
C SER A 272 9.38 13.94 10.07
N GLN A 273 9.55 13.88 11.39
CA GLN A 273 10.06 15.00 12.19
C GLN A 273 11.59 15.03 12.23
N ASP A 274 12.26 13.91 11.98
CA ASP A 274 13.72 13.86 11.91
C ASP A 274 14.21 14.18 10.49
N GLY A 275 14.73 15.39 10.30
CA GLY A 275 15.26 15.85 9.01
C GLY A 275 16.37 14.96 8.43
N ARG A 276 17.03 14.13 9.24
CA ARG A 276 18.05 13.18 8.76
C ARG A 276 17.45 11.99 8.00
N ALA A 277 16.19 11.64 8.29
CA ALA A 277 15.50 10.56 7.58
C ALA A 277 15.15 10.95 6.14
N GLY A 278 15.09 12.26 5.84
CA GLY A 278 14.70 12.77 4.53
C GLY A 278 13.27 12.35 4.15
N PHE A 279 12.39 12.18 5.15
CA PHE A 279 11.05 11.64 5.00
C PHE A 279 10.00 12.75 5.08
N SER A 280 9.45 13.14 3.93
CA SER A 280 8.51 14.26 3.83
C SER A 280 7.11 13.93 4.38
N ARG A 281 6.27 14.97 4.57
CA ARG A 281 4.86 14.79 4.99
C ARG A 281 4.07 14.03 3.92
N GLU A 282 4.35 14.28 2.65
CA GLU A 282 3.73 13.62 1.50
C GLU A 282 4.11 12.13 1.47
N GLU A 283 5.39 11.81 1.61
CA GLU A 283 5.87 10.42 1.70
C GLU A 283 5.31 9.71 2.94
N ARG A 284 5.17 10.41 4.07
CA ARG A 284 4.50 9.87 5.26
C ARG A 284 3.07 9.46 4.97
N LEU A 285 2.29 10.32 4.32
CA LEU A 285 0.89 10.00 3.96
C LEU A 285 0.83 8.81 2.99
N GLU A 286 1.72 8.75 2.01
CA GLU A 286 1.80 7.61 1.08
C GLU A 286 2.13 6.30 1.81
N GLN A 287 3.11 6.32 2.71
CA GLN A 287 3.49 5.15 3.52
C GLN A 287 2.40 4.76 4.52
N ALA A 288 1.67 5.71 5.10
CA ALA A 288 0.52 5.43 5.97
C ALA A 288 -0.59 4.70 5.21
N LYS A 289 -0.95 5.18 4.01
CA LYS A 289 -1.92 4.49 3.14
C LYS A 289 -1.45 3.10 2.73
N LEU A 290 -0.16 2.97 2.39
CA LEU A 290 0.44 1.68 2.05
C LEU A 290 0.42 0.72 3.26
N PHE A 291 0.69 1.21 4.47
CA PHE A 291 0.60 0.44 5.70
C PHE A 291 -0.82 -0.09 5.91
N CYS A 292 -1.85 0.76 5.75
CA CYS A 292 -3.25 0.32 5.87
C CYS A 292 -3.56 -0.82 4.90
N ARG A 293 -3.26 -0.62 3.61
CA ARG A 293 -3.54 -1.62 2.58
C ARG A 293 -2.80 -2.93 2.85
N THR A 294 -1.50 -2.85 3.15
CA THR A 294 -0.71 -4.06 3.44
C THR A 294 -1.18 -4.77 4.70
N LEU A 295 -1.59 -4.05 5.74
CA LEU A 295 -2.14 -4.67 6.94
C LEU A 295 -3.50 -5.33 6.67
N GLU A 296 -4.36 -4.69 5.87
CA GLU A 296 -5.62 -5.25 5.41
C GLU A 296 -5.38 -6.55 4.62
N ASP A 297 -4.50 -6.52 3.61
CA ASP A 297 -4.12 -7.70 2.82
C ASP A 297 -3.65 -8.86 3.72
N ILE A 298 -2.74 -8.58 4.68
CA ILE A 298 -2.24 -9.59 5.64
C ILE A 298 -3.36 -10.19 6.47
N LEU A 299 -4.32 -9.39 6.93
CA LEU A 299 -5.38 -9.84 7.82
C LEU A 299 -6.53 -10.52 7.07
N THR A 300 -6.77 -10.18 5.79
CA THR A 300 -7.73 -10.87 4.93
C THR A 300 -7.34 -12.33 4.70
N ASP A 301 -6.03 -12.61 4.57
CA ASP A 301 -5.49 -13.96 4.38
C ASP A 301 -5.57 -14.85 5.64
N VAL A 302 -6.03 -14.31 6.79
CA VAL A 302 -6.11 -15.02 8.07
C VAL A 302 -7.56 -15.08 8.58
N PRO A 303 -8.35 -16.06 8.11
CA PRO A 303 -9.79 -16.12 8.41
C PRO A 303 -10.08 -16.30 9.90
N GLU A 304 -9.17 -16.89 10.67
CA GLU A 304 -9.28 -17.10 12.11
C GLU A 304 -9.50 -15.79 12.90
N PHE A 305 -9.09 -14.64 12.35
CA PHE A 305 -9.17 -13.35 13.05
C PHE A 305 -10.24 -12.40 12.49
N GLN A 306 -10.95 -12.76 11.41
CA GLN A 306 -11.86 -11.85 10.70
C GLN A 306 -12.92 -11.19 11.60
N ASN A 307 -13.38 -11.88 12.64
CA ASN A 307 -14.40 -11.38 13.56
C ASN A 307 -13.84 -10.76 14.86
N ASN A 308 -12.51 -10.68 15.02
CA ASN A 308 -11.88 -10.26 16.28
C ASN A 308 -11.28 -8.83 16.22
N TYR A 309 -11.23 -8.21 15.05
CA TYR A 309 -10.70 -6.85 14.89
C TYR A 309 -11.59 -6.01 13.97
N ARG A 310 -11.41 -4.68 14.02
CA ARG A 310 -11.93 -3.74 13.03
C ARG A 310 -10.92 -2.62 12.83
N LEU A 311 -10.52 -2.36 11.59
CA LEU A 311 -9.68 -1.23 11.23
C LEU A 311 -10.55 0.02 11.04
N VAL A 312 -10.21 1.12 11.73
CA VAL A 312 -10.90 2.42 11.63
C VAL A 312 -9.92 3.42 11.06
N VAL A 313 -9.94 3.57 9.72
CA VAL A 313 -9.04 4.47 8.98
C VAL A 313 -9.73 5.81 8.77
N TYR A 314 -9.11 6.90 9.20
CA TYR A 314 -9.68 8.25 9.02
C TYR A 314 -8.63 9.28 8.59
N PRO A 315 -9.01 10.26 7.75
CA PRO A 315 -8.11 11.33 7.31
C PRO A 315 -7.93 12.41 8.39
N GLU A 316 -6.98 13.31 8.15
CA GLU A 316 -6.91 14.58 8.90
C GLU A 316 -8.22 15.35 8.70
N PRO A 317 -8.86 15.86 9.76
CA PRO A 317 -10.01 16.74 9.63
C PRO A 317 -9.62 17.95 8.78
N ALA A 318 -10.37 18.25 7.73
CA ALA A 318 -10.23 19.52 7.03
C ALA A 318 -10.56 20.68 7.99
N GLU A 319 -9.83 21.79 7.89
CA GLU A 319 -10.11 22.99 8.70
C GLU A 319 -11.59 23.39 8.56
N GLY A 320 -12.31 23.44 9.69
CA GLY A 320 -13.73 23.79 9.74
C GLY A 320 -14.71 22.61 9.72
N ASN A 321 -14.25 21.36 9.53
CA ASN A 321 -15.09 20.17 9.69
C ASN A 321 -15.14 19.72 11.15
N SER A 322 -16.33 19.50 11.68
CA SER A 322 -16.54 18.91 13.01
C SER A 322 -16.31 17.39 12.97
N PHE A 323 -15.08 16.96 12.72
CA PHE A 323 -14.72 15.55 12.86
C PHE A 323 -14.76 15.16 14.34
N SER A 324 -15.47 14.08 14.66
CA SER A 324 -15.49 13.50 15.99
C SER A 324 -15.11 12.03 15.88
N LEU A 325 -14.01 11.68 16.56
CA LEU A 325 -13.49 10.32 16.57
C LEU A 325 -14.47 9.37 17.27
N SER A 326 -15.10 9.81 18.36
CA SER A 326 -16.11 9.01 19.06
C SER A 326 -17.28 8.66 18.15
N GLN A 327 -17.73 9.59 17.31
CA GLN A 327 -18.80 9.35 16.34
C GLN A 327 -18.39 8.38 15.23
N GLU A 328 -17.16 8.48 14.73
CA GLU A 328 -16.62 7.55 13.72
C GLU A 328 -16.59 6.11 14.27
N VAL A 329 -16.09 5.92 15.50
CA VAL A 329 -16.05 4.60 16.14
C VAL A 329 -17.46 4.08 16.43
N LEU A 330 -18.38 4.94 16.88
CA LEU A 330 -19.80 4.56 17.08
C LEU A 330 -20.47 4.12 15.79
N GLN A 331 -20.16 4.74 14.64
CA GLN A 331 -20.68 4.31 13.35
C GLN A 331 -20.22 2.90 13.01
N HIS A 332 -18.93 2.60 13.19
CA HIS A 332 -18.40 1.25 12.99
C HIS A 332 -19.03 0.23 13.95
N LEU A 333 -19.17 0.56 15.24
CA LEU A 333 -19.85 -0.30 16.22
C LEU A 333 -21.27 -0.65 15.80
N ARG A 334 -22.05 0.36 15.38
CA ARG A 334 -23.44 0.18 14.91
C ARG A 334 -23.52 -0.63 13.63
N GLN A 335 -22.55 -0.48 12.73
CA GLN A 335 -22.48 -1.25 11.49
C GLN A 335 -22.27 -2.74 11.79
N GLU A 336 -21.33 -3.06 12.67
CA GLU A 336 -21.04 -4.46 13.04
C GLU A 336 -22.20 -5.14 13.74
N GLU A 337 -22.90 -4.42 14.62
CA GLU A 337 -24.10 -4.93 15.28
C GLU A 337 -25.18 -5.30 14.24
N ARG A 338 -25.36 -4.48 13.20
CA ARG A 338 -26.35 -4.72 12.14
C ARG A 338 -25.98 -5.87 11.23
N GLU A 339 -24.72 -5.98 10.83
CA GLU A 339 -24.24 -7.05 9.96
C GLU A 339 -24.41 -8.42 10.63
N GLU A 340 -24.11 -8.53 11.93
CA GLU A 340 -24.28 -9.79 12.66
C GLU A 340 -25.74 -10.17 12.90
N ILE A 341 -26.63 -9.20 13.22
CA ILE A 341 -28.08 -9.44 13.34
C ILE A 341 -28.63 -9.96 12.00
N THR A 342 -28.19 -9.37 10.89
CA THR A 342 -28.62 -9.77 9.55
C THR A 342 -28.21 -11.21 9.25
N VAL A 343 -26.96 -11.60 9.49
CA VAL A 343 -26.47 -12.98 9.29
C VAL A 343 -27.23 -13.99 10.18
N ARG A 344 -27.47 -13.67 11.46
CA ARG A 344 -28.26 -14.53 12.36
C ARG A 344 -29.71 -14.69 11.89
N SER A 345 -30.33 -13.63 11.39
CA SER A 345 -31.70 -13.68 10.87
C SER A 345 -31.84 -14.60 9.64
N PHE A 346 -30.84 -14.59 8.74
CA PHE A 346 -30.79 -15.49 7.60
C PHE A 346 -30.55 -16.95 8.01
N GLN A 347 -29.69 -17.22 9.00
CA GLN A 347 -29.49 -18.57 9.53
C GLN A 347 -30.74 -19.12 10.24
N THR A 348 -31.50 -18.26 10.93
CA THR A 348 -32.72 -18.67 11.64
C THR A 348 -33.89 -18.91 10.67
N SER A 349 -33.90 -18.26 9.51
CA SER A 349 -34.94 -18.39 8.48
C SER A 349 -34.78 -19.63 7.57
N VAL A 350 -33.64 -20.33 7.60
CA VAL A 350 -33.33 -21.45 6.69
C VAL A 350 -33.43 -22.82 7.39
N MET A 351 -34.13 -22.92 8.52
CA MET A 351 -34.34 -24.19 9.20
C MET A 351 -35.78 -24.69 8.97
N PRO A 352 -36.04 -25.61 8.01
CA PRO A 352 -37.30 -26.33 7.95
C PRO A 352 -37.36 -27.40 9.05
N PRO A 353 -38.55 -27.77 9.52
CA PRO A 353 -38.72 -28.82 10.50
C PRO A 353 -38.33 -30.18 9.90
N TYR A 354 -37.67 -31.00 10.71
CA TYR A 354 -37.32 -32.39 10.43
C TYR A 354 -38.40 -33.12 9.62
N SER A 355 -38.03 -33.60 8.43
CA SER A 355 -38.77 -34.62 7.68
C SER A 355 -37.84 -35.78 7.33
N VAL A 356 -38.26 -36.96 7.77
CA VAL A 356 -37.67 -38.27 7.48
C VAL A 356 -37.90 -38.61 6.00
N LEU A 357 -36.95 -39.35 5.42
CA LEU A 357 -36.88 -39.92 4.05
C LEU A 357 -36.34 -39.01 2.94
N SER A 358 -35.12 -39.32 2.47
CA SER A 358 -34.90 -39.91 1.13
C SER A 358 -33.41 -40.23 0.92
N GLN A 359 -33.15 -41.24 0.11
CA GLN A 359 -31.88 -41.97 -0.06
C GLN A 359 -30.71 -41.12 -0.59
N GLU A 360 -29.50 -41.42 -0.10
CA GLU A 360 -28.23 -40.97 -0.68
C GLU A 360 -28.04 -41.54 -2.11
N PRO A 361 -27.68 -40.71 -3.10
CA PRO A 361 -27.21 -41.23 -4.37
C PRO A 361 -25.72 -41.60 -4.25
N LYS A 362 -25.43 -42.91 -4.35
CA LYS A 362 -24.10 -43.45 -4.63
C LYS A 362 -23.64 -42.98 -6.01
N LEU A 363 -22.59 -42.16 -6.05
CA LEU A 363 -21.79 -41.93 -7.25
C LEU A 363 -20.60 -42.90 -7.24
N LEU A 364 -20.71 -43.93 -8.07
CA LEU A 364 -19.63 -44.81 -8.48
C LEU A 364 -18.79 -44.06 -9.53
N ILE A 365 -17.59 -43.64 -9.16
CA ILE A 365 -16.49 -43.42 -10.11
C ILE A 365 -15.29 -44.19 -9.58
N SER A 366 -14.76 -45.02 -10.47
CA SER A 366 -13.69 -45.99 -10.24
C SER A 366 -12.30 -45.34 -10.21
N ASP A 367 -11.37 -46.11 -9.64
CA ASP A 367 -9.92 -46.10 -9.85
C ASP A 367 -9.05 -45.09 -9.08
N MET A 368 -8.70 -45.54 -7.86
CA MET A 368 -7.36 -45.54 -7.23
C MET A 368 -6.27 -44.61 -7.77
N GLU A 369 -5.81 -43.70 -6.91
CA GLU A 369 -4.40 -43.61 -6.46
C GLU A 369 -4.37 -43.00 -5.05
N GLN A 370 -3.71 -43.68 -4.10
CA GLN A 370 -3.64 -43.33 -2.68
C GLN A 370 -2.76 -42.08 -2.45
N PRO A 371 -3.09 -41.18 -1.50
CA PRO A 371 -2.17 -40.12 -1.11
C PRO A 371 -1.05 -40.67 -0.20
N LEU A 372 0.20 -40.37 -0.58
CA LEU A 372 1.41 -40.64 0.21
C LEU A 372 1.42 -39.82 1.52
N PRO A 373 2.00 -40.34 2.62
CA PRO A 373 2.06 -39.65 3.90
C PRO A 373 3.04 -38.47 3.92
N LEU A 374 2.66 -37.42 4.65
CA LEU A 374 3.46 -36.22 4.93
C LEU A 374 4.79 -36.56 5.60
N ARG A 375 5.90 -36.24 4.93
CA ARG A 375 7.24 -36.26 5.50
C ARG A 375 7.38 -35.09 6.49
N THR A 376 7.67 -35.41 7.74
CA THR A 376 8.11 -34.48 8.78
C THR A 376 9.62 -34.57 8.85
N ASP A 377 10.32 -33.61 8.25
CA ASP A 377 11.75 -33.44 8.48
C ASP A 377 11.96 -32.17 9.32
N LEU A 378 12.18 -32.39 10.61
CA LEU A 378 12.88 -31.51 11.53
C LEU A 378 14.36 -31.47 11.14
N ILE A 379 14.95 -30.28 11.09
CA ILE A 379 16.25 -29.88 11.70
C ILE A 379 16.23 -28.36 11.85
#